data_AF-X0RNB9-F1
#
_entry.id   AF-X0RNB9-F1
#
_cell.length_a   1.000
_cell.length_b   1.000
_cell.length_c   1.000
_cell.angle_alpha   90.00
_cell.angle_beta   90.00
_cell.angle_gamma   90.00
#
_symmetry.space_group_name_H-M   'P 1'
#
loop_
_entity.id
_entity.type
_entity.pdbx_description
1 polymer ?
#
loop_
_entity_poly.entity_id
_entity_poly.type
_entity_poly.pdbx_seq_one_letter_code
_entity_poly.pdbx_strand_id
1 'polypeptide(L)'
;FSEVLDELMTKTGRRDSGIFVGINTFFGRFSIILFSGITAIIHFTTGYVAGGLPDGTQPPSAQLGIRILISVIPVIGLTIAIILFAYFYDIKGDKKIMIEQKKIELGL
;
A
#
# COMPACT_ATOMS: atom_id res chain seq x y z
N PHE A 1 1.26 12.48 -2.21
CA PHE A 1 -0.17 12.88 -2.37
C PHE A 1 -0.28 14.14 -3.23
N SER A 2 0.30 15.28 -2.85
CA SER A 2 0.21 16.52 -3.64
C SER A 2 0.77 16.38 -5.05
N GLU A 3 2.01 15.92 -5.20
CA GLU A 3 2.70 15.97 -6.50
C GLU A 3 2.00 15.18 -7.63
N VAL A 4 1.43 14.02 -7.32
CA VAL A 4 0.69 13.22 -8.29
C VAL A 4 -0.64 13.88 -8.67
N LEU A 5 -1.30 14.52 -7.69
CA LEU A 5 -2.50 15.31 -7.94
C LEU A 5 -2.15 16.55 -8.77
N ASP A 6 -1.03 17.21 -8.49
CA ASP A 6 -0.52 18.36 -9.24
C ASP A 6 -0.22 17.97 -10.69
N GLU A 7 0.44 16.83 -10.93
CA GLU A 7 0.63 16.30 -12.28
C GLU A 7 -0.71 16.02 -12.98
N LEU A 8 -1.67 15.39 -12.31
CA LEU A 8 -2.99 15.11 -12.88
C LEU A 8 -3.76 16.39 -13.23
N MET A 9 -3.68 17.41 -12.37
CA MET A 9 -4.29 18.72 -12.59
C MET A 9 -3.72 19.40 -13.84
N THR A 10 -2.39 19.40 -14.00
CA THR A 10 -1.75 20.00 -15.19
C THR A 10 -2.06 19.26 -16.50
N LYS A 11 -2.46 17.98 -16.43
CA LYS A 11 -2.89 17.18 -17.59
C LYS A 11 -4.37 17.35 -17.92
N THR A 12 -5.21 17.48 -16.90
CA THR A 12 -6.67 17.53 -17.06
C THR A 12 -7.24 18.96 -17.08
N GLY A 13 -6.46 19.96 -16.69
CA GLY A 13 -6.87 21.37 -16.61
C GLY A 13 -7.87 21.67 -15.48
N ARG A 14 -8.15 20.70 -14.61
CA ARG A 14 -9.11 20.84 -13.50
C ARG A 14 -8.62 20.13 -12.25
N ARG A 15 -8.98 20.67 -11.08
CA ARG A 15 -8.71 20.04 -9.78
C ARG A 15 -9.75 18.98 -9.45
N ASP A 16 -9.53 17.76 -9.94
CA ASP A 16 -10.39 16.61 -9.66
C ASP A 16 -9.75 15.69 -8.61
N SER A 17 -9.80 16.11 -7.34
CA SER A 17 -9.28 15.32 -6.22
C SER A 17 -10.14 14.09 -5.92
N GLY A 18 -11.41 14.08 -6.33
CA GLY A 18 -12.37 13.02 -6.02
C GLY A 18 -11.96 11.67 -6.60
N ILE A 19 -11.55 11.63 -7.86
CA ILE A 19 -11.10 10.40 -8.52
C ILE A 19 -9.85 9.84 -7.82
N PHE A 20 -8.87 10.70 -7.54
CA PHE A 20 -7.63 10.27 -6.89
C PHE A 20 -7.88 9.76 -5.46
N VAL A 21 -8.69 10.48 -4.68
CA VAL A 21 -9.10 10.06 -3.33
C VAL A 21 -9.87 8.74 -3.38
N GLY A 22 -10.73 8.55 -4.37
CA GLY A 22 -11.47 7.30 -4.60
C GLY A 22 -10.53 6.11 -4.83
N ILE A 23 -9.56 6.25 -5.73
CA ILE A 23 -8.54 5.22 -6.01
C ILE A 23 -7.73 4.90 -4.74
N ASN A 24 -7.24 5.93 -4.05
CA ASN A 24 -6.47 5.74 -2.82
C ASN A 24 -7.29 5.03 -1.74
N THR A 25 -8.56 5.41 -1.58
CA THR A 25 -9.48 4.79 -0.60
C THR A 25 -9.77 3.33 -0.95
N PHE A 26 -9.97 3.03 -2.23
CA PHE A 26 -10.18 1.67 -2.71
C PHE A 26 -8.98 0.79 -2.37
N PHE A 27 -7.75 1.21 -2.72
CA PHE A 27 -6.55 0.43 -2.42
C PHE A 27 -6.27 0.30 -0.92
N GLY A 28 -6.56 1.34 -0.12
CA GLY A 28 -6.45 1.26 1.33
C GLY A 28 -7.43 0.27 1.97
N ARG A 29 -8.65 0.13 1.43
CA ARG A 29 -9.60 -0.90 1.88
C ARG A 29 -9.22 -2.29 1.37
N PHE A 30 -8.79 -2.36 0.11
CA PHE A 30 -8.35 -3.59 -0.52
C PHE A 30 -7.15 -4.20 0.22
N SER A 31 -6.19 -3.39 0.68
CA SER A 31 -5.04 -3.87 1.45
C SER A 31 -5.45 -4.52 2.78
N ILE A 32 -6.49 -4.00 3.45
CA ILE A 32 -7.01 -4.61 4.68
C ILE A 32 -7.59 -6.00 4.38
N ILE A 33 -8.42 -6.10 3.34
CA ILE A 33 -9.03 -7.38 2.92
C ILE A 33 -7.95 -8.38 2.52
N LEU A 34 -6.95 -7.94 1.75
CA LEU A 34 -5.82 -8.76 1.33
C LEU A 34 -5.03 -9.27 2.54
N PHE A 35 -4.70 -8.40 3.50
CA PHE A 35 -3.99 -8.78 4.71
C PHE A 35 -4.79 -9.77 5.57
N SER A 36 -6.09 -9.56 5.73
CA SER A 36 -6.98 -10.51 6.40
C SER A 36 -7.02 -11.86 5.68
N GLY A 37 -7.06 -11.88 4.35
CA GLY A 37 -6.99 -13.11 3.55
C GLY A 37 -5.68 -13.87 3.75
N ILE A 38 -4.54 -13.18 3.69
CA ILE A 38 -3.21 -13.77 3.95
C ILE A 38 -3.14 -14.35 5.36
N THR A 39 -3.66 -13.62 6.35
CA THR A 39 -3.70 -14.07 7.75
C THR A 39 -4.53 -15.34 7.91
N ALA A 40 -5.72 -15.39 7.31
CA ALA A 40 -6.58 -16.57 7.34
C ALA A 40 -5.90 -17.80 6.71
N ILE A 41 -5.24 -17.62 5.56
CA ILE A 41 -4.49 -18.69 4.88
C ILE A 41 -3.36 -19.21 5.76
N ILE A 42 -2.57 -18.31 6.36
CA ILE A 42 -1.45 -18.72 7.22
C ILE A 42 -1.96 -19.44 8.47
N HIS A 43 -3.00 -18.93 9.13
CA HIS A 43 -3.57 -19.60 10.32
C HIS A 43 -4.13 -20.98 9.98
N PHE A 44 -4.85 -21.12 8.87
CA PHE A 44 -5.39 -22.39 8.42
C PHE A 44 -4.28 -23.40 8.11
N THR A 45 -3.26 -22.99 7.35
CA THR A 45 -2.17 -23.89 6.93
C THR A 45 -1.18 -24.24 8.05
N THR A 46 -1.05 -23.39 9.07
CA THR A 46 -0.12 -23.63 10.19
C THR A 46 -0.76 -24.31 11.41
N GLY A 47 -2.06 -24.60 11.35
CA GLY A 47 -2.81 -25.26 12.42
C GLY A 47 -3.06 -24.36 13.62
N TYR A 48 -3.20 -23.05 13.40
CA TYR A 48 -3.50 -22.11 14.46
C TYR A 48 -4.87 -22.41 15.09
N VAL A 49 -4.93 -22.50 16.42
CA VAL A 49 -6.17 -22.75 17.16
C VAL A 49 -6.68 -21.44 17.76
N ALA A 50 -7.77 -20.92 17.22
CA ALA A 50 -8.42 -19.73 17.75
C ALA A 50 -8.99 -20.01 19.16
N GLY A 51 -8.83 -19.06 20.08
CA GLY A 51 -9.28 -19.20 21.48
C GLY A 51 -8.26 -19.85 22.43
N GLY A 52 -7.12 -20.32 21.91
CA GLY A 52 -6.04 -20.90 22.71
C GLY A 52 -6.21 -22.40 22.97
N LEU A 53 -5.15 -23.00 23.49
CA LEU A 53 -5.10 -24.41 23.93
C LEU A 53 -5.09 -24.47 25.46
N PRO A 54 -5.45 -25.61 26.07
CA PRO A 54 -5.49 -25.76 27.54
C PRO A 54 -4.17 -25.44 28.25
N ASP A 55 -3.04 -25.65 27.58
CA ASP A 55 -1.69 -25.37 28.04
C ASP A 55 -1.18 -23.97 27.61
N GLY A 56 -2.04 -23.18 26.95
CA GLY A 56 -1.74 -21.85 26.44
C GLY A 56 -0.76 -21.81 25.26
N THR A 57 -0.26 -22.95 24.79
CA THR A 57 0.87 -23.00 23.85
C THR A 57 0.41 -23.43 22.46
N GLN A 58 0.47 -22.51 21.50
CA GLN A 58 0.19 -22.83 20.09
C GLN A 58 1.24 -23.77 19.49
N PRO A 59 0.88 -24.59 18.48
CA PRO A 59 1.83 -25.42 17.77
C PRO A 59 3.04 -24.62 17.26
N PRO A 60 4.27 -25.18 17.23
CA PRO A 60 5.44 -24.48 16.73
C PRO A 60 5.28 -23.92 15.30
N SER A 61 4.52 -24.64 14.45
CA SER A 61 4.14 -24.21 13.10
C SER A 61 3.31 -22.93 13.13
N ALA A 62 2.32 -22.83 14.02
CA ALA A 62 1.47 -21.65 14.17
C ALA A 62 2.26 -20.44 14.69
N GLN A 63 3.18 -20.66 15.64
CA GLN A 63 4.09 -19.61 16.12
C GLN A 63 4.99 -19.08 14.99
N LEU A 64 5.52 -19.98 14.16
CA LEU A 64 6.28 -19.60 12.97
C LEU A 64 5.43 -18.82 11.97
N GLY A 65 4.20 -19.27 11.71
CA GLY A 65 3.23 -18.56 10.86
C GLY A 65 2.97 -17.12 11.31
N ILE A 66 2.76 -16.92 12.61
CA ILE A 66 2.59 -15.58 13.20
C ILE A 66 3.85 -14.73 13.01
N ARG A 67 5.04 -15.30 13.26
CA ARG A 67 6.31 -14.58 13.03
C ARG A 67 6.48 -14.16 11.57
N ILE A 68 6.13 -15.03 10.62
CA ILE A 68 6.14 -14.73 9.18
C ILE A 68 5.17 -13.58 8.84
N LEU A 69 3.96 -13.60 9.41
CA LEU A 69 2.94 -12.55 9.20
C LEU A 69 3.41 -11.17 9.65
N ILE A 70 4.13 -11.07 10.78
CA ILE A 70 4.56 -9.78 11.33
C ILE A 70 5.93 -9.31 10.83
N SER A 71 6.71 -10.19 10.19
CA SER A 71 8.07 -9.85 9.73
C SER A 71 8.21 -9.98 8.21
N VAL A 72 8.14 -11.21 7.68
CA VAL A 72 8.40 -11.50 6.27
C VAL A 72 7.37 -10.84 5.36
N ILE A 73 6.08 -10.92 5.70
CA ILE A 73 5.01 -10.35 4.86
C ILE A 73 5.15 -8.81 4.72
N PRO A 74 5.31 -8.02 5.80
CA PRO A 74 5.59 -6.59 5.70
C PRO A 74 6.87 -6.27 4.91
N VAL A 75 7.94 -7.04 5.11
CA VAL A 75 9.21 -6.83 4.40
C VAL A 75 9.03 -7.03 2.89
N ILE A 76 8.33 -8.08 2.46
CA ILE A 76 8.02 -8.31 1.05
C ILE A 76 7.19 -7.16 0.48
N GLY A 77 6.13 -6.75 1.18
CA GLY A 77 5.28 -5.63 0.76
C GLY A 77 6.05 -4.32 0.60
N LEU A 78 6.91 -3.99 1.57
CA LEU A 78 7.76 -2.80 1.51
C LEU A 78 8.78 -2.88 0.38
N THR A 79 9.40 -4.04 0.18
CA THR A 79 10.38 -4.26 -0.89
C THR A 79 9.74 -4.05 -2.26
N ILE A 80 8.54 -4.61 -2.48
CA ILE A 80 7.78 -4.40 -3.71
C ILE A 80 7.44 -2.92 -3.87
N ALA A 81 6.97 -2.24 -2.82
CA ALA A 81 6.65 -0.82 -2.88
C ALA A 81 7.87 0.04 -3.24
N ILE A 82 9.05 -0.26 -2.66
CA ILE A 82 10.31 0.42 -2.97
C ILE A 82 10.70 0.20 -4.43
N ILE A 83 10.62 -1.03 -4.93
CA ILE A 83 10.97 -1.35 -6.33
C ILE A 83 10.03 -0.62 -7.30
N LEU A 84 8.72 -0.69 -7.05
CA LEU A 84 7.73 0.01 -7.88
C LEU A 84 7.95 1.52 -7.84
N PHE A 85 8.20 2.09 -6.67
CA PHE A 85 8.49 3.52 -6.55
C PHE A 85 9.78 3.89 -7.27
N ALA A 86 10.86 3.12 -7.11
CA ALA A 86 12.14 3.38 -7.77
C ALA A 86 12.02 3.35 -9.30
N TYR A 87 11.20 2.44 -9.85
CA TYR A 87 11.04 2.26 -11.29
C TYR A 87 10.02 3.21 -11.93
N PHE A 88 8.87 3.44 -11.29
CA PHE A 88 7.76 4.18 -11.88
C PHE A 88 7.67 5.65 -11.47
N TYR A 89 8.27 6.04 -10.35
CA TYR A 89 8.19 7.42 -9.89
C TYR A 89 9.20 8.31 -10.63
N ASP A 90 8.68 9.13 -11.54
CA ASP A 90 9.44 9.97 -12.47
C ASP A 90 9.30 11.48 -12.19
N ILE A 91 8.50 11.89 -11.20
CA ILE A 91 8.29 13.31 -10.82
C ILE A 91 9.54 13.82 -10.09
N LYS A 92 10.59 14.13 -10.85
CA LYS A 92 11.91 14.56 -10.36
C LYS A 92 12.47 15.64 -11.29
N GLY A 93 13.40 16.46 -10.77
CA GLY A 93 14.14 17.45 -11.55
C GLY A 93 13.24 18.36 -12.39
N ASP A 94 13.56 18.47 -13.68
CA ASP A 94 12.87 19.34 -14.64
C ASP A 94 11.37 19.06 -14.73
N LYS A 95 10.96 17.78 -14.69
CA LYS A 95 9.54 17.41 -14.74
C LYS A 95 8.75 18.05 -13.60
N LYS A 96 9.33 18.09 -12.40
CA LYS A 96 8.70 18.73 -11.22
C LYS A 96 8.58 20.23 -11.40
N ILE A 97 9.61 20.89 -11.92
CA ILE A 97 9.59 22.34 -12.19
C ILE A 97 8.53 22.68 -13.24
N MET A 98 8.45 21.90 -14.31
CA MET A 98 7.44 22.08 -15.37
C MET A 98 6.01 21.94 -14.84
N ILE A 99 5.76 20.97 -13.94
CA ILE A 99 4.44 20.79 -13.32
C ILE A 99 4.07 22.03 -12.49
N GLU A 100 5.00 22.57 -11.69
CA GLU A 100 4.75 23.77 -10.88
C GLU A 100 4.48 25.01 -11.74
N GLN A 101 5.24 25.21 -12.82
CA GLN A 101 5.03 26.31 -13.76
C GLN A 101 3.67 26.22 -14.43
N LYS A 102 3.32 25.03 -14.95
CA LYS A 102 2.05 24.81 -15.64
C LYS A 102 0.85 24.98 -14.70
N LYS A 103 1.01 24.67 -13.41
CA LYS A 103 -0.01 24.93 -12.39
C LYS A 103 -0.29 26.43 -12.25
N ILE A 104 0.76 27.25 -12.21
CA ILE A 104 0.65 28.73 -12.17
C ILE A 104 -0.02 29.27 -13.45
N GLU A 105 0.38 28.80 -14.62
CA GLU A 105 -0.20 29.23 -15.91
C GLU A 105 -1.71 28.95 -15.99
N LEU A 106 -2.15 27.83 -15.40
CA LEU A 106 -3.55 27.42 -15.38
C LEU A 106 -4.36 28.09 -14.25
N GLY A 107 -3.73 28.87 -13.37
CA GLY A 107 -4.37 29.49 -12.20
C GLY A 107 -4.88 28.47 -11.17
N LEU A 108 -4.21 27.31 -11.08
CA LEU A 108 -4.57 26.17 -10.22
C LEU A 108 -3.73 26.09 -8.94
#